data_AF-A0A1X7TFF9-F1
#
_entry.id   AF-A0A1X7TFF9-F1
#
_cell.length_a   1.000
_cell.length_b   1.000
_cell.length_c   1.000
_cell.angle_alpha   90.00
_cell.angle_beta   90.00
_cell.angle_gamma   90.00
#
_symmetry.space_group_name_H-M   'P 1'
#
loop_
_entity.id
_entity.type
_entity.pdbx_description
1 polymer ?
#
loop_
_entity_poly.entity_id
_entity_poly.type
_entity_poly.pdbx_seq_one_letter_code
_entity_poly.pdbx_strand_id
1 'polypeptide(L)' 'AYIPQEWKIHRITPMFKSGDRTLVKKYRPISLLCIVSKIVERIVFDKTQFGFLRGWLNPPATIGTFTLHS' A
#
# COMPACT_ATOMS: atom_id res chain seq x y z
N ALA A 1 -14.04 14.38 -9.20
CA ALA A 1 -12.80 14.68 -8.47
C ALA A 1 -11.70 14.97 -9.49
N TYR A 2 -11.09 16.15 -9.41
CA TYR A 2 -9.98 16.53 -10.29
C TYR A 2 -8.66 16.14 -9.61
N ILE A 3 -7.80 15.40 -10.32
CA ILE A 3 -6.48 15.00 -9.84
C ILE A 3 -5.44 15.77 -10.68
N PRO A 4 -4.50 16.50 -10.06
CA PRO A 4 -3.44 17.20 -10.75
C PRO A 4 -2.69 16.26 -11.72
N GLN A 5 -2.37 16.74 -12.92
CA GLN A 5 -1.77 15.91 -13.96
C GLN A 5 -0.37 15.43 -13.54
N GLU A 6 0.34 16.23 -12.76
CA GLU A 6 1.64 15.95 -12.16
C GLU A 6 1.61 14.69 -11.30
N TRP A 7 0.49 14.40 -10.63
CA TRP A 7 0.36 13.22 -9.78
C TRP A 7 0.18 11.94 -10.59
N LYS A 8 -0.18 12.06 -11.88
CA LYS A 8 -0.33 10.94 -12.82
C LYS A 8 0.98 10.60 -13.53
N ILE A 9 2.01 11.45 -13.40
CA ILE A 9 3.31 11.26 -14.06
C ILE A 9 4.22 10.45 -13.13
N HIS A 10 4.77 9.35 -13.66
CA HIS A 10 5.81 8.56 -13.00
C HIS A 10 7.17 8.85 -13.65
N ARG A 11 8.20 9.08 -12.85
CA ARG A 11 9.55 9.34 -13.38
C ARG A 11 10.31 8.02 -13.51
N ILE A 12 10.51 7.57 -14.74
CA ILE A 12 11.32 6.38 -15.00
C ILE A 12 12.79 6.77 -14.89
N THR A 13 13.51 6.17 -13.95
CA THR A 13 14.96 6.36 -13.79
C THR A 13 15.67 5.03 -14.03
N PRO A 14 16.64 4.96 -14.97
CA PRO A 14 17.43 3.76 -15.15
C PRO A 14 18.36 3.59 -13.95
N MET A 15 18.14 2.55 -13.15
CA MET A 15 19.03 2.21 -12.04
C MET A 15 20.04 1.17 -12.49
N PHE A 16 21.32 1.47 -12.30
CA PHE A 16 22.40 0.55 -12.62
C PHE A 16 22.44 -0.65 -11.67
N LYS A 17 22.42 -1.87 -12.22
CA LYS A 17 22.77 -3.11 -11.52
C LYS A 17 24.28 -3.34 -11.59
N SER A 18 24.90 -3.90 -10.55
CA SER A 18 26.36 -4.05 -10.38
C SER A 18 27.18 -4.55 -11.60
N GLY A 19 28.48 -4.19 -11.61
CA GLY A 19 29.48 -4.57 -12.63
C GLY A 19 29.84 -3.41 -13.57
N ASP A 20 30.09 -3.70 -14.85
CA ASP A 20 30.39 -2.69 -15.88
C ASP A 20 29.23 -1.74 -16.23
N ARG A 21 29.48 -0.43 -16.11
CA ARG A 21 28.52 0.66 -16.38
C ARG A 21 28.26 0.93 -17.85
N THR A 22 29.06 0.34 -18.73
CA THR A 22 29.01 0.50 -20.20
C THR A 22 27.94 -0.38 -20.85
N LEU A 23 27.46 -1.41 -20.15
CA LEU A 23 26.45 -2.34 -20.67
C LEU A 23 25.04 -1.88 -20.31
N VAL A 24 24.32 -1.32 -21.29
CA VAL A 24 22.92 -0.85 -21.16
C VAL A 24 21.98 -1.93 -20.59
N LYS A 25 22.24 -3.21 -20.88
CA LYS A 25 21.47 -4.37 -20.37
C LYS A 25 21.48 -4.50 -18.83
N LYS A 26 22.40 -3.82 -18.13
CA LYS A 26 22.48 -3.84 -16.66
C LYS A 26 21.67 -2.75 -15.99
N TYR A 27 21.07 -1.83 -16.74
CA TYR A 27 20.16 -0.85 -16.17
C TYR A 27 18.75 -1.44 -16.09
N ARG A 28 18.15 -1.38 -14.91
CA ARG A 28 16.73 -1.72 -14.72
C ARG A 28 15.94 -0.42 -14.70
N PRO A 29 14.93 -0.24 -15.56
CA PRO A 29 14.05 0.92 -15.46
C PRO A 29 13.21 0.78 -14.18
N ILE A 30 13.33 1.75 -13.29
CA ILE A 30 12.49 1.83 -12.09
C ILE A 30 11.58 3.04 -12.23
N SER A 31 10.28 2.81 -12.13
CA SER A 31 9.27 3.87 -12.07
C SER A 31 9.24 4.42 -10.64
N LEU A 32 9.76 5.62 -10.45
CA LEU A 32 9.61 6.33 -9.18
C LEU A 32 8.20 6.92 -9.11
N LEU A 33 7.38 6.30 -8.27
CA LEU A 33 6.04 6.77 -7.96
C LEU A 33 6.10 8.15 -7.29
N CYS A 34 5.21 9.07 -7.68
CA CYS A 34 5.16 10.40 -7.10
C CYS A 34 4.89 10.32 -5.59
N ILE A 35 5.44 11.26 -4.81
CA ILE A 35 5.36 11.24 -3.34
C ILE A 35 3.91 11.20 -2.87
N VAL A 36 3.03 11.91 -3.57
CA VAL A 36 1.61 11.97 -3.23
C VAL A 36 0.93 10.61 -3.37
N SER A 37 1.21 9.86 -4.45
CA SER A 37 0.68 8.51 -4.61
C SER A 37 1.16 7.57 -3.50
N LYS A 38 2.42 7.68 -3.04
CA LYS A 38 2.92 6.90 -1.89
C LYS A 38 2.18 7.21 -0.60
N ILE A 39 1.84 8.48 -0.36
CA ILE A 39 1.07 8.91 0.81
C ILE A 39 -0.35 8.35 0.74
N VAL A 40 -1.00 8.44 -0.43
CA VAL A 40 -2.35 7.89 -0.64
C VAL A 40 -2.36 6.38 -0.45
N GLU A 41 -1.41 5.65 -1.04
CA GLU A 41 -1.25 4.21 -0.82
C GLU A 41 -1.12 3.88 0.67
N ARG A 42 -0.32 4.64 1.41
CA ARG A 42 -0.17 4.44 2.85
C ARG A 42 -1.47 4.68 3.62
N ILE A 43 -2.21 5.74 3.30
CA ILE A 43 -3.50 6.04 3.94
C ILE A 43 -4.53 4.94 3.64
N VAL A 44 -4.60 4.47 2.40
CA VAL A 44 -5.51 3.39 2.00
C VAL A 44 -5.11 2.09 2.68
N PHE A 45 -3.82 1.78 2.73
CA PHE A 45 -3.30 0.62 3.44
C PHE A 45 -3.66 0.68 4.92
N ASP A 46 -3.37 1.81 5.59
CA ASP A 46 -3.66 1.99 7.01
C ASP A 46 -5.17 1.89 7.30
N LYS A 47 -6.04 2.48 6.46
CA LYS A 47 -7.50 2.37 6.62
C LYS A 47 -8.04 0.97 6.37
N THR A 48 -7.50 0.28 5.36
CA THR A 48 -7.94 -1.07 5.01
C THR A 48 -7.49 -2.07 6.08
N GLN A 49 -6.22 -2.00 6.50
CA GLN A 49 -5.67 -2.86 7.54
C GLN A 49 -6.29 -2.56 8.91
N PHE A 50 -6.42 -1.30 9.32
CA PHE A 50 -7.02 -0.97 10.62
C PHE A 50 -8.50 -1.35 10.69
N GLY A 51 -9.27 -1.13 9.62
CA GLY A 51 -10.67 -1.55 9.53
C GLY A 51 -10.83 -3.07 9.52
N PHE A 52 -10.00 -3.78 8.74
CA PHE A 52 -10.00 -5.23 8.66
C PHE A 52 -9.60 -5.88 10.00
N LEU A 53 -8.52 -5.40 10.64
CA LEU A 53 -8.05 -5.92 11.92
C LEU A 53 -9.03 -5.60 13.06
N ARG A 54 -9.73 -4.46 13.05
CA ARG A 54 -10.79 -4.17 14.04
C ARG A 54 -11.98 -5.12 13.93
N GLY A 55 -12.39 -5.49 12.72
CA GLY A 55 -13.47 -6.47 12.51
C GLY A 55 -13.10 -7.88 12.97
N TRP A 56 -11.81 -8.22 12.93
CA TRP A 56 -11.29 -9.52 13.35
C TRP A 56 -10.95 -9.61 14.86
N LEU A 57 -10.50 -8.51 15.48
CA LEU A 57 -10.12 -8.45 16.90
C LEU A 57 -11.29 -8.17 17.84
N ASN A 58 -12.47 -7.84 17.32
CA ASN A 58 -13.68 -7.66 18.10
C ASN A 58 -14.71 -8.72 17.68
N PRO A 59 -14.54 -9.99 18.09
CA PRO A 59 -15.58 -10.99 17.86
C PRO A 59 -16.87 -10.48 18.51
N PRO A 60 -18.06 -10.64 17.87
CA PRO A 60 -19.30 -10.36 18.54
C PRO A 60 -19.34 -11.20 19.83
N ALA A 61 -19.35 -10.54 20.98
CA ALA A 61 -19.51 -11.16 22.29
C ALA A 61 -20.94 -11.70 22.46
N THR A 62 -21.40 -12.54 21.54
CA THR A 62 -22.76 -13.09 21.51
C THR A 62 -22.75 -14.51 20.96
N ILE A 63 -21.77 -15.31 21.40
CA ILE A 63 -21.87 -16.77 21.35
C ILE A 63 -21.46 -17.25 22.75
N GLY A 64 -22.40 -17.37 23.68
CA GLY A 64 -22.15 -18.14 24.91
C GLY A 64 -22.62 -17.60 26.26
N THR A 65 -23.65 -16.77 26.39
CA THR A 65 -24.34 -16.63 27.68
C THR A 65 -25.64 -17.43 27.67
N PHE A 66 -25.49 -18.71 27.99
CA PHE A 66 -26.55 -19.56 28.52
C PHE A 66 -26.99 -18.94 29.87
N THR A 67 -28.02 -18.10 29.88
CA THR A 67 -28.74 -17.78 31.12
C THR A 67 -29.89 -18.76 31.25
N LEU A 68 -29.59 -19.90 31.89
CA LEU A 68 -30.57 -20.72 32.59
C LEU A 68 -31.24 -19.80 33.62
N HIS A 69 -32.48 -19.38 33.35
CA HIS A 69 -33.36 -18.88 34.39
C HIS A 69 -34.45 -19.91 34.61
N SER A 70 -34.43 -20.41 35.85
CA SER A 70 -35.33 -21.29 36.59
C SER A 70 -36.67 -21.68 35.99
#